data_AF-A0A973B4S3-F1
#
_entry.id   AF-A0A973B4S3-F1
#
_cell.length_a   1.000
_cell.length_b   1.000
_cell.length_c   1.000
_cell.angle_alpha   90.00
_cell.angle_beta   90.00
_cell.angle_gamma   90.00
#
_symmetry.space_group_name_H-M   'P 1'
#
loop_
_entity.id
_entity.type
_entity.pdbx_description
1 polymer ?
#
loop_
_entity_poly.entity_id
_entity_poly.type
_entity_poly.pdbx_seq_one_letter_code
_entity_poly.pdbx_strand_id
1 'polypeptide(L)'
;RDFIADFGQSLALADEIFLLDIYPARELPIPGINSELLLTYIPSMNKQIISKEAFVKHVQAEKPELLVTMGAGDIDLILNDLKLALQHH
;
A
#
# COMPACT_ATOMS: atom_id res chain seq x y z
N ARG A 1 -9.30 -2.32 -14.63
CA ARG A 1 -9.42 -1.02 -15.31
C ARG A 1 -10.70 -0.31 -14.89
N ASP A 2 -11.85 -0.96 -15.01
CA ASP A 2 -13.16 -0.32 -14.83
C ASP A 2 -13.45 0.13 -13.38
N PHE A 3 -12.72 -0.39 -12.40
CA PHE A 3 -12.88 -0.04 -10.98
C PHE A 3 -11.74 0.80 -10.40
N ILE A 4 -10.75 1.22 -11.18
CA ILE A 4 -9.56 1.88 -10.61
C ILE A 4 -9.89 3.24 -9.97
N ALA A 5 -10.85 3.96 -10.55
CA ALA A 5 -11.33 5.23 -10.01
C ALA A 5 -12.04 5.03 -8.68
N ASP A 6 -13.04 4.14 -8.63
CA ASP A 6 -13.81 3.85 -7.41
C ASP A 6 -12.94 3.24 -6.31
N PHE A 7 -11.94 2.43 -6.69
CA PHE A 7 -10.95 1.90 -5.75
C PHE A 7 -10.10 3.03 -5.16
N GLY A 8 -9.61 3.96 -6.00
CA GLY A 8 -8.88 5.13 -5.53
C GLY A 8 -9.69 6.00 -4.57
N GLN A 9 -10.98 6.20 -4.85
CA GLN A 9 -11.90 6.92 -3.96
C GLN A 9 -12.05 6.22 -2.60
N SER A 10 -12.15 4.89 -2.60
CA SER A 10 -12.31 4.11 -1.36
C SER A 10 -11.08 4.19 -0.46
N LEU A 11 -9.87 4.29 -1.03
CA LEU A 11 -8.63 4.42 -0.27
C LEU A 11 -8.49 5.79 0.41
N ALA A 12 -9.13 6.84 -0.12
CA ALA A 12 -9.05 8.19 0.44
C ALA A 12 -9.74 8.36 1.80
N LEU A 13 -10.33 7.29 2.35
CA LEU A 13 -10.84 7.26 3.72
C LEU A 13 -9.72 7.22 4.78
N ALA A 14 -8.50 6.85 4.40
CA ALA A 14 -7.35 6.82 5.32
C ALA A 14 -6.62 8.16 5.36
N ASP A 15 -6.08 8.52 6.54
CA ASP A 15 -5.30 9.75 6.75
C ASP A 15 -3.96 9.73 5.99
N GLU A 16 -3.33 8.56 5.88
CA GLU A 16 -2.10 8.32 5.13
C GLU A 16 -2.19 7.03 4.32
N ILE A 17 -1.73 7.08 3.06
CA ILE A 17 -1.89 5.98 2.11
C ILE A 17 -0.54 5.61 1.50
N PHE A 18 -0.17 4.34 1.65
CA PHE A 18 1.06 3.78 1.10
C PHE A 18 0.69 2.70 0.08
N LEU A 19 1.03 2.95 -1.18
CA LEU A 19 0.86 1.96 -2.25
C LEU A 19 2.18 1.22 -2.45
N LEU A 20 2.14 -0.10 -2.42
CA LEU A 20 3.21 -0.93 -2.96
C LEU A 20 3.00 -1.10 -4.47
N ASP A 21 4.02 -1.60 -5.18
CA ASP A 21 3.88 -1.97 -6.60
C ASP A 21 2.76 -2.99 -6.82
N ILE A 22 1.97 -2.80 -7.87
CA ILE A 22 0.94 -3.77 -8.28
C ILE A 22 1.62 -5.02 -8.84
N TYR A 23 1.57 -6.11 -8.08
CA TYR A 23 2.00 -7.43 -8.54
C TYR A 23 0.85 -8.15 -9.25
N PRO A 24 1.03 -8.59 -10.50
CA PRO A 24 0.00 -9.35 -11.20
C PRO A 24 -0.11 -10.76 -10.60
N ALA A 25 -1.34 -11.21 -10.37
CA ALA A 25 -1.65 -12.50 -9.73
C ALA A 25 -1.42 -13.70 -10.67
N ARG A 26 -0.15 -13.94 -11.06
CA ARG A 26 0.29 -14.94 -12.04
C ARG A 26 -0.16 -14.68 -13.49
N GLU A 27 -0.65 -13.48 -13.77
CA GLU A 27 -0.97 -12.98 -15.11
C GLU A 27 0.14 -12.08 -15.64
N LEU A 28 0.10 -11.75 -16.94
CA LEU A 28 0.97 -10.70 -17.47
C LEU A 28 0.50 -9.34 -16.93
N PRO A 29 1.43 -8.43 -16.59
CA PRO A 29 1.07 -7.05 -16.26
C PRO A 29 0.17 -6.45 -17.35
N ILE A 30 -0.90 -5.76 -16.95
CA ILE A 30 -1.76 -5.04 -17.89
C ILE A 30 -1.09 -3.71 -18.21
N PRO A 31 -0.77 -3.40 -19.49
CA PRO A 31 -0.13 -2.15 -19.84
C PRO A 31 -0.89 -0.93 -19.33
N GLY A 32 -0.17 -0.04 -18.65
CA GLY A 32 -0.71 1.19 -18.08
C GLY A 32 -1.46 1.02 -16.75
N ILE A 33 -1.62 -0.20 -16.21
CA ILE A 33 -2.20 -0.43 -14.89
C ILE A 33 -1.08 -0.70 -13.89
N ASN A 34 -0.74 0.31 -13.09
CA ASN A 34 0.29 0.26 -12.05
C ASN A 34 -0.10 1.16 -10.86
N SER A 35 0.72 1.15 -9.82
CA SER A 35 0.48 1.94 -8.60
C SER A 35 0.51 3.43 -8.88
N GLU A 36 1.30 3.89 -9.86
CA GLU A 36 1.33 5.28 -10.33
C GLU A 36 -0.03 5.70 -10.85
N LEU A 37 -0.65 4.89 -11.71
CA LEU A 37 -1.98 5.17 -12.22
C LEU A 37 -2.99 5.22 -11.07
N LEU A 38 -2.99 4.23 -10.17
CA LEU A 38 -3.91 4.22 -9.04
C LEU A 38 -3.74 5.44 -8.14
N LEU A 39 -2.50 5.86 -7.87
CA LEU A 39 -2.18 7.03 -7.06
C LEU A 39 -2.87 8.30 -7.61
N THR A 40 -3.02 8.43 -8.93
CA THR A 40 -3.71 9.58 -9.54
C THR A 40 -5.21 9.65 -9.25
N TYR A 41 -5.85 8.51 -8.94
CA TYR A 41 -7.29 8.44 -8.65
C TYR A 41 -7.65 8.59 -7.17
N ILE A 42 -6.65 8.66 -6.28
CA ILE A 42 -6.86 8.80 -4.83
C ILE A 42 -6.93 10.29 -4.46
N PRO A 43 -8.07 10.86 -4.04
CA PRO A 43 -8.16 12.25 -3.64
C PRO A 43 -7.64 12.50 -2.20
N SER A 44 -6.36 12.21 -1.96
CA SER A 44 -5.66 12.50 -0.69
C SER A 44 -4.35 13.24 -0.94
N MET A 45 -3.96 14.10 0.00
CA MET A 45 -2.67 14.81 0.00
C MET A 45 -1.53 13.94 0.54
N ASN A 46 -1.84 13.01 1.43
CA ASN A 46 -0.86 12.15 2.11
C ASN A 46 -0.90 10.76 1.50
N LYS A 47 -0.36 10.65 0.29
CA LYS A 47 -0.30 9.39 -0.46
C LYS A 47 1.04 9.25 -1.15
N GLN A 48 1.61 8.06 -1.15
CA GLN A 48 2.85 7.79 -1.88
C GLN A 48 2.96 6.32 -2.28
N ILE A 49 3.81 6.08 -3.29
CA ILE A 49 4.28 4.74 -3.62
C ILE A 49 5.56 4.49 -2.83
N ILE A 50 5.68 3.31 -2.23
CA ILE A 50 6.80 2.96 -1.36
C ILE A 50 7.23 1.51 -1.60
N SER A 51 8.51 1.21 -1.41
CA SER A 51 8.98 -0.17 -1.41
C SER A 51 8.62 -0.88 -0.11
N LYS A 52 8.59 -2.21 -0.12
CA LYS A 52 8.32 -3.03 1.08
C LYS A 52 9.31 -2.72 2.21
N GLU A 53 10.60 -2.63 1.87
CA GLU A 53 11.68 -2.40 2.82
C GLU A 53 11.61 -1.00 3.43
N ALA A 54 11.30 0.00 2.60
CA ALA A 54 11.12 1.37 3.05
C ALA A 54 9.87 1.51 3.93
N PHE A 55 8.79 0.80 3.61
CA PHE A 55 7.56 0.81 4.40
C PHE A 55 7.77 0.23 5.80
N VAL A 56 8.48 -0.89 5.94
CA VAL A 56 8.80 -1.46 7.26
C VAL A 56 9.58 -0.47 8.12
N LYS A 57 10.57 0.22 7.55
CA LYS A 57 11.33 1.26 8.25
C LYS A 57 10.46 2.46 8.64
N HIS A 58 9.56 2.86 7.76
CA HIS A 58 8.62 3.95 8.02
C HIS A 58 7.71 3.62 9.20
N VAL A 59 7.08 2.44 9.20
CA VAL A 59 6.22 1.97 10.30
C VAL A 59 6.99 1.86 11.62
N GLN A 60 8.25 1.41 11.57
CA GLN A 60 9.11 1.33 12.76
C GLN A 60 9.40 2.71 13.36
N ALA A 61 9.53 3.74 12.53
CA ALA A 61 9.82 5.11 12.93
C ALA A 61 8.57 5.85 13.43
N GLU A 62 7.50 5.84 12.64
CA GLU A 62 6.26 6.58 12.93
C GLU A 62 5.42 5.93 14.03
N LYS A 63 5.43 4.59 14.13
CA LYS A 63 4.66 3.81 15.11
C LYS A 63 3.18 4.22 15.15
N PRO A 64 2.44 4.02 14.04
CA PRO A 64 1.05 4.42 13.96
C PRO A 64 0.19 3.68 15.01
N GLU A 65 -0.81 4.37 15.55
CA GLU A 65 -1.77 3.78 16.49
C GLU A 65 -2.63 2.67 15.84
N LEU A 66 -2.94 2.83 14.55
CA LEU A 66 -3.68 1.86 13.74
C LEU A 66 -3.00 1.70 12.38
N LEU A 67 -2.55 0.47 12.10
CA LEU A 67 -2.04 0.08 10.80
C LEU A 67 -3.00 -0.91 10.15
N VAL A 68 -3.56 -0.54 9.00
CA VAL A 68 -4.36 -1.43 8.16
C VAL A 68 -3.54 -1.82 6.95
N THR A 69 -3.33 -3.13 6.77
CA THR A 69 -2.78 -3.68 5.53
C THR A 69 -3.91 -4.32 4.75
N MET A 70 -3.97 -4.06 3.44
CA MET A 70 -5.01 -4.58 2.56
C MET A 70 -4.39 -4.99 1.24
N GLY A 71 -4.70 -6.21 0.81
CA GLY A 71 -4.20 -6.77 -0.44
C GLY A 71 -4.27 -8.28 -0.43
N ALA A 72 -3.78 -8.89 -1.52
CA ALA A 72 -3.60 -10.31 -1.64
C ALA A 72 -2.17 -10.60 -2.14
N GLY A 73 -1.67 -11.81 -1.90
CA GLY A 73 -0.34 -12.22 -2.33
C GLY A 73 0.75 -11.67 -1.42
N ASP A 74 1.70 -10.94 -2.00
CA ASP A 74 2.96 -10.60 -1.33
C ASP A 74 2.84 -9.66 -0.13
N ILE A 75 1.68 -9.04 0.10
CA ILE A 75 1.45 -8.25 1.31
C ILE A 75 1.60 -9.10 2.58
N ASP A 76 1.27 -10.40 2.50
CA ASP A 76 1.41 -11.33 3.62
C ASP A 76 2.87 -11.54 4.02
N LEU A 77 3.80 -11.40 3.06
CA LEU A 77 5.23 -11.60 3.29
C LEU A 77 5.83 -10.53 4.20
N ILE A 78 5.28 -9.31 4.19
CA ILE A 78 5.78 -8.20 5.01
C ILE A 78 5.12 -8.13 6.39
N LEU A 79 4.05 -8.90 6.65
CA LEU A 79 3.30 -8.83 7.90
C LEU A 79 4.14 -9.18 9.13
N ASN A 80 5.07 -10.15 9.00
CA ASN A 80 5.94 -10.53 10.11
C ASN A 80 6.94 -9.42 10.42
N ASP A 81 7.53 -8.79 9.40
CA ASP A 81 8.47 -7.70 9.58
C ASP A 81 7.79 -6.47 10.20
N LEU A 82 6.55 -6.17 9.78
CA LEU A 82 5.73 -5.11 10.37
C LEU A 82 5.39 -5.38 11.83
N LYS A 83 5.03 -6.64 12.16
CA LYS A 83 4.78 -7.04 13.56
C LYS A 83 6.04 -6.85 14.40
N LEU A 84 7.19 -7.30 13.93
CA LEU A 84 8.46 -7.12 14.64
C LEU A 84 8.81 -5.63 14.81
N ALA A 85 8.64 -4.82 13.76
CA ALA A 85 8.86 -3.38 13.79
C ALA A 85 8.01 -2.67 14.86
N LEU A 86 6.80 -3.18 15.13
CA LEU A 86 5.88 -2.66 16.14
C LEU A 86 6.04 -3.31 17.53
N GLN A 87 6.61 -4.51 17.63
CA GLN A 87 6.73 -5.29 18.88
C GLN A 87 7.92 -4.91 19.76
N HIS A 88 8.96 -4.28 19.21
CA HIS A 88 10.12 -3.87 20.00
C HIS A 88 9.80 -2.65 20.88
N HIS A 89 9.23 -2.97 22.04
CA HIS A 89 9.17 -2.16 23.26
C HIS A 89 10.23 -2.63 24.25
#